data_AF-A0A3B0YTJ3-F1
#
_entry.id   AF-A0A3B0YTJ3-F1
#
_cell.length_a   1.000
_cell.length_b   1.000
_cell.length_c   1.000
_cell.angle_alpha   90.00
_cell.angle_beta   90.00
_cell.angle_gamma   90.00
#
_symmetry.space_group_name_H-M   'P 1'
#
loop_
_entity.id
_entity.type
_entity.pdbx_description
1 polymer ?
#
loop_
_entity_poly.entity_id
_entity_poly.type
_entity_poly.pdbx_seq_one_letter_code
_entity_poly.pdbx_strand_id
1 'polypeptide(L)'
;MKLLIYKYRLAPMLFFWIAILSGPINANETGLTAMDEIPVCQLTPLEKSQNVIRFILDDLTDSYTHVGGGGISGIKQIATYTYVISISQEERIDQISYELEVGQNCEITILSRKVSAISAGEH
;
A
#
# COMPACT_ATOMS: atom_id res chain seq x y z
N MET A 1 19.03 27.85 -15.07
CA MET A 1 20.14 26.91 -14.78
C MET A 1 21.00 27.50 -13.67
N LYS A 2 20.73 27.12 -12.41
CA LYS A 2 21.57 27.41 -11.24
C LYS A 2 21.77 26.09 -10.51
N LEU A 3 22.96 25.52 -10.68
CA LEU A 3 23.47 24.34 -10.01
C LEU A 3 23.82 24.76 -8.57
N LEU A 4 23.24 24.12 -7.55
CA LEU A 4 23.74 24.18 -6.18
C LEU A 4 24.09 22.76 -5.75
N ILE A 5 25.39 22.50 -5.76
CA ILE A 5 26.03 21.27 -5.34
C ILE A 5 26.73 21.56 -4.00
N TYR A 6 26.67 20.55 -3.11
CA TYR A 6 27.57 20.25 -1.99
C TYR A 6 27.39 20.92 -0.62
N LYS A 7 27.13 20.06 0.38
CA LYS A 7 27.96 19.93 1.59
C LYS A 7 27.77 18.53 2.19
N TYR A 8 28.67 17.60 1.85
CA TYR A 8 28.84 16.34 2.60
C TYR A 8 29.61 16.63 3.89
N ARG A 9 29.06 16.22 5.03
CA ARG A 9 29.71 16.33 6.35
C ARG A 9 30.28 14.95 6.71
N LEU A 10 31.59 14.84 6.60
CA LEU A 10 32.42 13.70 6.98
C LEU A 10 32.49 13.63 8.52
N ALA A 11 32.10 12.51 9.13
CA ALA A 11 32.34 12.23 10.55
C ALA A 11 33.19 10.95 10.66
N PRO A 12 34.36 10.99 11.32
CA PRO A 12 35.22 9.83 11.47
C PRO A 12 35.00 9.12 12.82
N MET A 13 35.42 7.85 12.83
CA MET A 13 35.83 7.06 14.00
C MET A 13 34.76 6.67 15.04
N LEU A 14 34.49 5.36 15.11
CA LEU A 14 34.94 4.56 16.25
C LEU A 14 34.80 3.06 15.93
N PHE A 15 35.96 2.44 15.70
CA PHE A 15 36.15 0.99 15.74
C PHE A 15 35.93 0.52 17.18
N PHE A 16 34.82 -0.15 17.45
CA PHE A 16 34.66 -0.94 18.68
C PHE A 16 34.92 -2.41 18.34
N TRP A 17 36.14 -2.84 18.63
CA TRP A 17 36.48 -4.25 18.81
C TRP A 17 35.77 -4.76 20.06
N ILE A 18 34.86 -5.72 19.92
CA ILE A 18 34.46 -6.58 21.06
C ILE A 18 34.90 -8.00 20.72
N ALA A 19 35.79 -8.51 21.58
CA ALA A 19 36.38 -9.82 21.50
C ALA A 19 35.32 -10.92 21.75
N ILE A 20 35.50 -12.00 20.99
CA ILE A 20 34.71 -13.22 21.00
C ILE A 20 34.95 -13.97 22.32
N LEU A 21 33.90 -14.13 23.13
CA LEU A 21 33.84 -15.11 24.22
C LEU A 21 32.98 -16.29 23.74
N SER A 22 33.63 -17.34 23.28
CA SER A 22 33.04 -18.62 22.92
C SER A 22 32.85 -19.48 24.17
N GLY A 23 31.63 -19.50 24.70
CA GLY A 23 31.15 -20.56 25.60
C GLY A 23 30.41 -21.65 24.80
N PRO A 24 30.47 -22.93 25.20
CA PRO A 24 29.63 -23.96 24.58
C PRO A 24 28.19 -23.81 25.08
N ILE A 25 27.32 -23.27 24.24
CA ILE A 25 25.87 -23.31 24.47
C ILE A 25 25.38 -24.68 24.01
N ASN A 26 24.99 -25.50 24.99
CA ASN A 26 24.26 -26.74 24.74
C ASN A 26 22.79 -26.38 24.46
N ALA A 27 22.47 -26.12 23.20
CA ALA A 27 21.09 -25.96 22.75
C ALA A 27 20.59 -27.31 22.24
N ASN A 28 20.02 -28.10 23.16
CA ASN A 28 19.06 -29.13 22.80
C ASN A 28 17.71 -28.43 22.61
N GLU A 29 17.38 -28.09 21.36
CA GLU A 29 16.02 -27.73 20.98
C GLU A 29 15.55 -28.69 19.90
N THR A 30 15.17 -29.88 20.37
CA THR A 30 14.11 -30.65 19.75
C THR A 30 12.84 -29.82 19.73
N GLY A 31 12.22 -29.72 18.55
CA GLY A 31 10.78 -29.62 18.44
C GLY A 31 10.25 -28.21 18.26
N LEU A 32 9.81 -27.94 17.03
CA LEU A 32 8.39 -27.81 16.68
C LEU A 32 8.32 -26.81 15.52
N THR A 33 8.51 -27.30 14.28
CA THR A 33 7.98 -26.60 13.12
C THR A 33 6.45 -26.74 13.18
N ALA A 34 5.81 -25.98 14.06
CA ALA A 34 4.46 -25.57 13.82
C ALA A 34 4.52 -24.79 12.50
N MET A 35 4.07 -25.42 11.41
CA MET A 35 3.61 -24.63 10.28
C MET A 35 2.49 -23.78 10.86
N ASP A 36 2.82 -22.52 11.16
CA ASP A 36 1.88 -21.53 11.64
C ASP A 36 0.72 -21.53 10.67
N GLU A 37 -0.44 -22.05 11.09
CA GLU A 37 -1.61 -22.08 10.24
C GLU A 37 -1.93 -20.64 9.90
N ILE A 38 -1.79 -20.28 8.62
CA ILE A 38 -2.07 -18.92 8.16
C ILE A 38 -3.53 -18.62 8.55
N PRO A 39 -3.78 -17.64 9.44
CA PRO A 39 -5.12 -17.38 9.93
C PRO A 39 -6.01 -17.01 8.74
N VAL A 40 -7.07 -17.80 8.54
CA VAL A 40 -8.04 -17.55 7.48
C VAL A 40 -8.76 -16.23 7.75
N CYS A 41 -8.83 -15.38 6.73
CA CYS A 41 -9.44 -14.07 6.73
C CYS A 41 -10.96 -14.17 7.00
N GLN A 42 -11.35 -14.15 8.27
CA GLN A 42 -12.75 -14.14 8.69
C GLN A 42 -13.23 -12.70 8.88
N LEU A 43 -13.32 -11.94 7.79
CA LEU A 43 -13.90 -10.60 7.80
C LEU A 43 -15.35 -10.64 7.33
N THR A 44 -16.20 -9.85 7.97
CA THR A 44 -17.54 -9.57 7.44
C THR A 44 -17.43 -8.81 6.11
N PRO A 45 -18.47 -8.84 5.25
CA PRO A 45 -18.44 -8.08 4.00
C PRO A 45 -18.17 -6.58 4.17
N LEU A 46 -18.64 -5.99 5.29
CA LEU A 46 -18.42 -4.58 5.59
C LEU A 46 -16.97 -4.30 5.96
N GLU A 47 -16.36 -5.10 6.83
CA GLU A 47 -14.94 -4.97 7.20
C GLU A 47 -14.03 -5.20 5.99
N LYS A 48 -14.38 -6.18 5.15
CA LYS A 48 -13.67 -6.44 3.90
C LYS A 48 -13.69 -5.21 2.98
N SER A 49 -14.86 -4.61 2.81
CA SER A 49 -15.02 -3.39 2.02
C SER A 49 -14.21 -2.23 2.60
N GLN A 50 -14.24 -2.04 3.92
CA GLN A 50 -13.46 -1.01 4.61
C GLN A 50 -11.95 -1.19 4.40
N ASN A 51 -11.45 -2.42 4.53
CA ASN A 51 -10.02 -2.70 4.36
C ASN A 51 -9.59 -2.47 2.91
N VAL A 52 -10.39 -2.90 1.94
CA VAL A 52 -10.13 -2.65 0.52
C VAL A 52 -10.14 -1.15 0.21
N ILE A 53 -11.12 -0.41 0.72
CA ILE A 53 -11.18 1.04 0.50
C ILE A 53 -9.97 1.73 1.11
N ARG A 54 -9.57 1.39 2.35
CA ARG A 54 -8.36 1.95 2.97
C ARG A 54 -7.12 1.69 2.13
N PHE A 55 -6.93 0.44 1.70
CA PHE A 55 -5.82 0.06 0.84
C PHE A 55 -5.78 0.88 -0.47
N ILE A 56 -6.94 1.10 -1.11
CA ILE A 56 -7.03 1.95 -2.31
C ILE A 56 -6.67 3.41 -1.97
N LEU A 57 -7.14 3.95 -0.85
CA LEU A 57 -6.84 5.33 -0.43
C LEU A 57 -5.35 5.53 -0.14
N ASP A 58 -4.69 4.52 0.45
CA ASP A 58 -3.26 4.53 0.68
C ASP A 58 -2.50 4.53 -0.66
N ASP A 59 -2.86 3.63 -1.60
CA ASP A 59 -2.29 3.64 -2.95
C ASP A 59 -2.50 4.98 -3.67
N LEU A 60 -3.68 5.61 -3.53
CA LEU A 60 -3.96 6.92 -4.14
C LEU A 60 -3.15 8.05 -3.52
N THR A 61 -2.86 7.97 -2.23
CA THR A 61 -2.01 8.97 -1.54
C THR A 61 -0.62 9.04 -2.16
N ASP A 62 -0.09 7.88 -2.59
CA ASP A 62 1.23 7.79 -3.22
C ASP A 62 1.20 7.96 -4.74
N SER A 63 0.12 7.53 -5.40
CA SER A 63 0.08 7.38 -6.87
C SER A 63 -0.70 8.47 -7.61
N TYR A 64 -1.59 9.21 -6.95
CA TYR A 64 -2.41 10.24 -7.60
C TYR A 64 -1.76 11.63 -7.47
N THR A 65 -1.03 12.04 -8.51
CA THR A 65 -0.23 13.27 -8.50
C THR A 65 -0.92 14.50 -9.08
N HIS A 66 -2.18 14.38 -9.53
CA HIS A 66 -2.88 15.52 -10.12
C HIS A 66 -3.18 16.57 -9.06
N VAL A 67 -2.79 17.81 -9.34
CA VAL A 67 -3.02 18.95 -8.46
C VAL A 67 -4.22 19.72 -8.97
N GLY A 68 -5.28 19.78 -8.17
CA GLY A 68 -6.49 20.57 -8.43
C GLY A 68 -7.30 20.75 -7.15
N GLY A 69 -8.33 21.61 -7.20
CA GLY A 69 -9.13 21.95 -6.01
C GLY A 69 -10.18 20.91 -5.61
N GLY A 70 -10.35 19.85 -6.40
CA GLY A 70 -11.36 18.82 -6.15
C GLY A 70 -10.88 17.70 -5.22
N GLY A 71 -11.70 16.66 -5.08
CA GLY A 71 -11.46 15.54 -4.17
C GLY A 71 -12.27 14.31 -4.56
N ILE A 72 -12.19 13.25 -3.76
CA ILE A 72 -12.94 12.02 -4.01
C ILE A 72 -14.44 12.34 -3.95
N SER A 73 -15.13 12.19 -5.08
CA SER A 73 -16.56 12.40 -5.23
C SER A 73 -17.35 11.09 -5.21
N GLY A 74 -16.69 9.94 -5.37
CA GLY A 74 -17.35 8.64 -5.29
C GLY A 74 -16.38 7.48 -5.11
N ILE A 75 -16.84 6.48 -4.37
CA ILE A 75 -16.19 5.17 -4.23
C ILE A 75 -17.29 4.14 -4.47
N LYS A 76 -17.20 3.39 -5.55
CA LYS A 76 -18.24 2.43 -5.94
C LYS A 76 -17.62 1.06 -6.21
N GLN A 77 -18.12 0.05 -5.50
CA GLN A 77 -17.89 -1.34 -5.87
C GLN A 77 -18.80 -1.71 -7.04
N ILE A 78 -18.22 -2.18 -8.15
CA ILE A 78 -18.97 -2.59 -9.35
C ILE A 78 -18.96 -4.12 -9.55
N ALA A 79 -18.05 -4.84 -8.90
CA ALA A 79 -18.01 -6.29 -8.80
C ALA A 79 -17.32 -6.71 -7.49
N THR A 80 -17.24 -8.01 -7.19
CA THR A 80 -16.74 -8.53 -5.90
C THR A 80 -15.41 -7.91 -5.45
N TYR A 81 -14.45 -7.71 -6.37
CA TYR A 81 -13.17 -7.06 -6.09
C TYR A 81 -12.82 -5.97 -7.12
N THR A 82 -13.84 -5.32 -7.67
CA THR A 82 -13.65 -4.26 -8.64
C THR A 82 -14.28 -2.99 -8.13
N TYR A 83 -13.47 -1.94 -8.03
CA TYR A 83 -13.86 -0.63 -7.50
C TYR A 83 -13.57 0.46 -8.52
N VAL A 84 -14.45 1.44 -8.59
CA VAL A 84 -14.23 2.68 -9.33
C VAL A 84 -14.19 3.82 -8.32
N ILE A 85 -13.08 4.56 -8.32
CA ILE A 85 -12.90 5.78 -7.55
C ILE A 85 -13.07 6.97 -8.49
N SER A 86 -13.97 7.88 -8.14
CA SER A 86 -14.18 9.12 -8.86
C SER A 86 -13.55 10.26 -8.07
N ILE A 87 -12.68 11.04 -8.71
CA ILE A 87 -12.06 12.23 -8.15
C ILE A 87 -12.49 13.41 -9.02
N SER A 88 -13.25 14.33 -8.43
CA SER A 88 -13.64 15.55 -9.12
C SER A 88 -12.41 16.44 -9.30
N GLN A 89 -12.32 17.06 -10.48
CA GLN A 89 -11.35 18.09 -10.83
C GLN A 89 -12.09 19.27 -11.46
N GLU A 90 -11.39 20.38 -11.70
CA GLU A 90 -11.96 21.46 -12.51
C GLU A 90 -12.32 20.91 -13.90
N GLU A 91 -13.60 21.02 -14.26
CA GLU A 91 -14.17 20.66 -15.57
C GLU A 91 -14.22 19.17 -15.93
N ARG A 92 -13.68 18.27 -15.10
CA ARG A 92 -13.67 16.82 -15.37
C ARG A 92 -13.77 15.97 -14.10
N ILE A 93 -14.06 14.69 -14.28
CA ILE A 93 -13.98 13.68 -13.23
C ILE A 93 -12.97 12.63 -13.66
N ASP A 94 -11.89 12.49 -12.90
CA ASP A 94 -10.96 11.39 -13.08
C ASP A 94 -11.59 10.13 -12.46
N GLN A 95 -11.58 9.04 -13.21
CA GLN A 95 -12.04 7.73 -12.77
C GLN A 95 -10.86 6.76 -12.73
N ILE A 96 -10.74 6.06 -11.61
CA ILE A 96 -9.67 5.10 -11.38
C ILE A 96 -10.34 3.77 -11.05
N SER A 97 -10.22 2.82 -11.98
CA SER A 97 -10.77 1.48 -11.85
C SER A 97 -9.69 0.54 -11.31
N TYR A 98 -9.98 -0.07 -10.17
CA TYR A 98 -9.17 -1.07 -9.51
C TYR A 98 -9.80 -2.44 -9.68
N GLU A 99 -8.99 -3.41 -10.07
CA GLU A 99 -9.28 -4.83 -9.97
C GLU A 99 -8.29 -5.43 -8.96
N LEU A 100 -8.82 -6.08 -7.94
CA LEU A 100 -8.06 -6.51 -6.77
C LEU A 100 -8.24 -8.01 -6.53
N GLU A 101 -7.31 -8.57 -5.77
CA GLU A 101 -7.46 -9.87 -5.13
C GLU A 101 -7.37 -9.71 -3.63
N VAL A 102 -8.17 -10.48 -2.88
CA VAL A 102 -8.04 -10.58 -1.42
C VAL A 102 -7.67 -12.01 -1.08
N GLY A 103 -6.43 -12.20 -0.64
CA GLY A 103 -5.86 -13.48 -0.25
C GLY A 103 -6.47 -14.07 1.02
N GLN A 104 -6.08 -15.31 1.32
CA GLN A 104 -6.61 -16.05 2.47
C GLN A 104 -6.23 -15.44 3.82
N ASN A 105 -5.18 -14.63 3.88
CA ASN A 105 -4.68 -13.87 5.03
C ASN A 105 -5.18 -12.41 5.08
N CYS A 106 -6.20 -12.06 4.29
CA CYS A 106 -6.67 -10.68 4.06
C CYS A 106 -5.67 -9.77 3.34
N GLU A 107 -4.59 -10.30 2.77
CA GLU A 107 -3.68 -9.52 1.94
C GLU A 107 -4.40 -9.05 0.67
N ILE A 108 -4.29 -7.76 0.37
CA ILE A 108 -4.92 -7.15 -0.80
C ILE A 108 -3.83 -6.89 -1.83
N THR A 109 -4.03 -7.39 -3.06
CA THR A 109 -3.12 -7.18 -4.18
C THR A 109 -3.85 -6.47 -5.31
N ILE A 110 -3.18 -5.52 -5.96
CA ILE A 110 -3.70 -4.87 -7.18
C ILE A 110 -3.40 -5.77 -8.37
N LEU A 111 -4.45 -6.33 -9.00
CA LEU A 111 -4.33 -7.08 -10.24
C LEU A 111 -4.25 -6.14 -11.44
N SER A 112 -5.08 -5.09 -11.45
CA SER A 112 -5.09 -4.07 -12.50
C SER A 112 -5.54 -2.72 -11.96
N ARG A 113 -4.95 -1.65 -12.50
CA ARG A 113 -5.32 -0.26 -12.25
C ARG A 113 -5.43 0.48 -13.57
N LYS A 114 -6.59 1.08 -13.85
CA LYS A 114 -6.86 1.83 -15.08
C LYS A 114 -7.35 3.23 -14.75
N VAL A 115 -6.78 4.23 -15.40
CA VAL A 115 -7.16 5.64 -15.23
C VAL A 115 -7.86 6.11 -16.50
N SER A 116 -8.99 6.78 -16.33
CA SER A 116 -9.74 7.47 -17.37
C SER A 116 -10.24 8.81 -16.84
N ALA A 117 -10.70 9.69 -17.74
CA ALA A 117 -11.34 10.94 -17.36
C ALA A 117 -12.63 11.12 -18.16
N ILE A 118 -13.66 11.68 -17.53
CA ILE A 118 -14.92 12.05 -18.16
C ILE A 118 -15.15 13.56 -18.00
N SER A 119 -15.80 14.19 -18.97
CA SER A 119 -16.19 15.60 -18.86
C SER A 119 -17.29 15.78 -17.82
N ALA A 120 -17.22 16.83 -17.00
CA ALA A 120 -18.22 17.08 -15.95
C ALA A 120 -19.63 17.39 -16.49
N GLY A 121 -19.77 17.63 -17.81
CA GLY A 121 -21.04 17.94 -18.48
C GLY A 121 -21.74 16.76 -19.16
N GLU A 122 -21.17 15.56 -19.14
CA GLU A 122 -21.76 14.35 -19.73
C GLU A 122 -22.40 13.49 -18.63
N HIS A 123 -23.61 13.88 -18.20
CA HIS A 123 -24.42 13.15 -17.22
C HIS A 123 -25.78 12.75 -17.80
#